data_AF-A0A4Q2XUK2-F1
#
_entry.id   AF-A0A4Q2XUK2-F1
#
_cell.length_a   1.000
_cell.length_b   1.000
_cell.length_c   1.000
_cell.angle_alpha   90.00
_cell.angle_beta   90.00
_cell.angle_gamma   90.00
#
_symmetry.space_group_name_H-M   'P 1'
#
loop_
_entity.id
_entity.type
_entity.pdbx_description
1 polymer ?
#
loop_
_entity_poly.entity_id
_entity_poly.type
_entity_poly.pdbx_seq_one_letter_code
_entity_poly.pdbx_strand_id
1 'polypeptide(L)' 'MSDPDPILIHHLRPRNLLSFGPENEGIELKGLNLLIGPNGSGKSNLIEAISFMRAAPREFEDVT' A
#
# COMPACT_ATOMS: atom_id res chain seq x y z
N MET A 1 -12.58 -27.93 -3.12
CA MET A 1 -12.69 -26.71 -2.30
C MET A 1 -12.31 -25.56 -3.21
N SER A 2 -13.21 -24.62 -3.47
CA SER A 2 -12.86 -23.38 -4.18
C SER A 2 -11.94 -22.55 -3.30
N ASP A 3 -10.91 -21.93 -3.88
CA ASP A 3 -10.08 -20.97 -3.16
C ASP A 3 -10.96 -19.85 -2.59
N PRO A 4 -10.65 -19.34 -1.38
CA PRO A 4 -11.35 -18.19 -0.83
C PRO A 4 -11.15 -16.96 -1.72
N ASP A 5 -12.18 -16.12 -1.80
CA ASP A 5 -12.07 -14.85 -2.53
C ASP A 5 -10.92 -13.99 -1.97
N PRO A 6 -10.08 -13.41 -2.83
CA PRO A 6 -8.95 -12.61 -2.37
C PRO A 6 -9.43 -11.33 -1.67
N ILE A 7 -8.78 -10.98 -0.56
CA ILE A 7 -8.98 -9.68 0.09
C ILE A 7 -8.29 -8.61 -0.76
N LEU A 8 -9.08 -7.68 -1.30
CA LEU A 8 -8.60 -6.59 -2.13
C LEU A 8 -8.34 -5.32 -1.32
N ILE A 9 -7.28 -4.61 -1.66
CA ILE A 9 -7.06 -3.24 -1.21
C ILE A 9 -7.81 -2.33 -2.19
N HIS A 10 -8.76 -1.56 -1.70
CA HIS A 10 -9.54 -0.62 -2.53
C HIS A 10 -8.97 0.80 -2.53
N HIS A 11 -8.38 1.23 -1.41
CA HIS A 11 -7.74 2.54 -1.27
C HIS A 11 -6.51 2.40 -0.39
N LEU A 12 -5.41 3.04 -0.80
CA LEU A 12 -4.17 3.07 -0.02
C LEU A 12 -3.69 4.51 0.12
N ARG A 13 -3.50 4.94 1.37
CA ARG A 13 -3.08 6.31 1.70
C ARG A 13 -1.84 6.32 2.61
N PRO A 14 -0.64 6.11 2.05
CA PRO A 14 0.59 6.25 2.81
C PRO A 14 0.79 7.71 3.20
N ARG A 15 1.18 7.97 4.44
CA ARG A 15 1.47 9.32 4.95
C ARG A 15 2.85 9.35 5.56
N ASN A 16 3.65 10.33 5.16
CA ASN A 16 5.05 10.46 5.59
C ASN A 16 5.87 9.18 5.36
N LEU A 17 5.60 8.47 4.25
CA LEU A 17 6.27 7.22 3.90
C LEU A 17 6.91 7.36 2.52
N LEU A 18 8.23 7.20 2.45
CA LEU A 18 9.01 7.34 1.21
C LEU A 18 8.73 8.68 0.51
N SER A 19 8.23 8.66 -0.73
CA SER A 19 7.86 9.88 -1.48
C SER A 19 6.44 10.39 -1.20
N PHE A 20 5.69 9.77 -0.29
CA PHE A 20 4.33 10.18 0.06
C PHE A 20 4.35 11.14 1.25
N GLY A 21 4.04 12.41 0.98
CA GLY A 21 3.96 13.46 2.00
C GLY A 21 2.78 13.33 2.97
N PRO A 22 2.63 14.26 3.93
CA PRO A 22 1.57 14.21 4.93
C PRO A 22 0.17 14.42 4.33
N GLU A 23 0.09 15.33 3.35
CA GLU A 23 -1.13 15.66 2.60
C GLU A 23 -1.17 14.87 1.29
N ASN A 24 -1.30 13.55 1.43
CA ASN A 24 -1.52 12.63 0.32
C ASN A 24 -3.01 12.23 0.28
N GLU A 25 -3.69 12.32 -0.87
CA GLU A 25 -5.12 11.95 -1.00
C GLU A 25 -5.37 10.44 -1.00
N GLY A 26 -4.33 9.65 -1.24
CA GLY A 26 -4.36 8.21 -1.42
C GLY A 26 -4.57 7.82 -2.87
N ILE A 27 -4.47 6.52 -3.12
CA ILE A 27 -4.55 5.92 -4.46
C ILE A 27 -5.65 4.88 -4.44
N GLU A 28 -6.60 5.02 -5.35
CA GLU A 28 -7.64 4.03 -5.62
C GLU A 28 -7.05 2.83 -6.34
N LEU A 29 -7.40 1.63 -5.87
CA LEU A 29 -6.93 0.35 -6.40
C LEU A 29 -8.11 -0.53 -6.80
N LYS A 30 -7.95 -1.26 -7.89
CA LYS A 30 -8.93 -2.21 -8.45
C LYS A 30 -8.37 -3.63 -8.43
N GLY A 31 -9.14 -4.60 -8.92
CA GLY A 31 -8.69 -5.99 -9.06
C GLY A 31 -7.47 -6.17 -9.97
N LEU A 32 -7.22 -5.22 -10.89
CA LEU A 32 -6.02 -5.13 -11.70
C LEU A 32 -5.57 -3.67 -11.78
N ASN A 33 -4.32 -3.39 -11.42
CA ASN A 33 -3.75 -2.05 -11.41
C ASN A 33 -2.56 -1.97 -12.37
N LEU A 34 -2.56 -0.98 -13.25
CA LEU A 34 -1.42 -0.65 -14.11
C LEU A 34 -0.78 0.64 -13.60
N LEU A 35 0.46 0.56 -13.11
CA LEU A 35 1.19 1.71 -12.58
C LEU A 35 2.08 2.32 -13.66
N ILE A 36 1.74 3.52 -14.13
CA ILE A 36 2.48 4.27 -15.15
C ILE A 36 2.80 5.69 -14.70
N GLY A 37 3.87 6.26 -15.23
CA GLY A 37 4.29 7.63 -14.93
C GLY A 37 5.80 7.83 -15.09
N PRO A 38 6.29 9.08 -15.03
CA PRO A 38 7.72 9.41 -15.14
C PRO A 38 8.60 8.68 -14.11
N ASN A 39 9.89 8.58 -14.39
CA ASN A 39 10.85 8.11 -13.39
C ASN A 39 10.82 9.02 -12.16
N GLY A 40 10.91 8.43 -10.96
CA GLY A 40 10.80 9.16 -9.70
C GLY A 40 9.36 9.49 -9.26
N SER A 41 8.32 9.15 -10.03
CA SER A 41 6.92 9.47 -9.66
C SER A 41 6.33 8.64 -8.51
N GLY A 42 7.13 7.85 -7.79
CA GLY A 42 6.67 7.06 -6.63
C GLY A 42 6.05 5.69 -6.95
N LYS A 43 6.13 5.18 -8.19
CA LYS A 43 5.58 3.85 -8.56
C LYS A 43 6.15 2.71 -7.70
N SER A 44 7.49 2.61 -7.60
CA SER A 44 8.13 1.60 -6.75
C SER A 44 7.77 1.82 -5.28
N ASN A 45 7.67 3.08 -4.83
CA ASN A 45 7.30 3.41 -3.44
C ASN A 45 5.88 2.96 -3.09
N LEU A 46 4.94 2.96 -4.03
CA LEU A 46 3.60 2.39 -3.82
C LEU A 46 3.67 0.88 -3.57
N ILE A 47 4.48 0.16 -4.35
CA ILE A 47 4.71 -1.27 -4.15
C ILE A 47 5.39 -1.53 -2.80
N GLU A 48 6.40 -0.73 -2.44
CA GLU A 48 7.07 -0.84 -1.14
C GLU A 48 6.14 -0.56 0.05
N ALA A 49 5.19 0.37 -0.08
CA ALA A 49 4.18 0.60 0.95
C ALA A 49 3.29 -0.65 1.17
N ILE A 50 2.92 -1.35 0.09
CA ILE A 50 2.16 -2.62 0.19
C ILE A 50 3.03 -3.72 0.80
N SER A 51 4.29 -3.83 0.39
CA SER A 51 5.26 -4.77 0.97
C SER A 51 5.45 -4.53 2.46
N PHE A 52 5.59 -3.27 2.87
CA PHE A 52 5.70 -2.87 4.28
C PHE A 52 4.48 -3.32 5.09
N MET A 53 3.26 -3.04 4.63
CA MET A 53 2.04 -3.50 5.32
C MET A 53 1.96 -5.03 5.43
N ARG A 54 2.42 -5.76 4.41
CA ARG A 54 2.46 -7.23 4.44
C ARG A 54 3.50 -7.78 5.43
N ALA A 55 4.61 -7.07 5.60
CA ALA A 55 5.69 -7.44 6.51
C ALA A 55 5.44 -6.96 7.95
N ALA A 56 4.53 -6.00 8.14
CA ALA A 56 4.20 -5.47 9.45
C ALA A 56 3.62 -6.58 10.36
N PRO A 57 3.95 -6.56 11.66
CA PRO A 57 3.31 -7.41 12.65
C PRO A 57 1.79 -7.26 12.58
N ARG A 58 1.07 -8.38 12.67
CA ARG A 58 -0.41 -8.38 12.70
C ARG A 58 -0.97 -8.01 14.07
N GLU A 59 -0.12 -8.11 15.08
CA GLU A 59 -0.43 -7.81 16.47
C GLU A 59 0.58 -6.77 16.94
N PHE A 60 0.10 -5.77 17.66
CA PHE A 60 0.93 -4.78 18.33
C PHE A 60 1.07 -5.19 19.79
N GLU A 61 2.30 -5.29 20.28
CA GLU A 61 2.54 -5.41 21.71
C GLU A 61 2.50 -4.02 22.34
N ASP A 62 1.81 -3.91 23.48
CA ASP A 62 1.87 -2.71 24.30
C ASP A 62 3.29 -2.54 24.83
N VAL A 63 3.85 -1.35 24.66
CA VAL A 63 5.15 -0.99 25.23
C VAL A 63 4.90 -0.58 26.69
N THR A 64 5.07 -1.54 27.62
CA THR A 64 5.18 -1.29 29.07
C THR A 64 6.42 -0.52 29.46
#